data_AF-A0A7W4HJK7-F1
#
_entry.id   AF-A0A7W4HJK7-F1
#
_cell.length_a   1.000
_cell.length_b   1.000
_cell.length_c   1.000
_cell.angle_alpha   90.00
_cell.angle_beta   90.00
_cell.angle_gamma   90.00
#
_symmetry.space_group_name_H-M   'P 1'
#
loop_
_entity.id
_entity.type
_entity.pdbx_description
1 polymer ?
#
loop_
_entity_poly.entity_id
_entity_poly.type
_entity_poly.pdbx_seq_one_letter_code
_entity_poly.pdbx_strand_id
1 'polypeptide(L)'
;MSENTQNNEQKTQTPRQKTSNENLLKRVSVHPLTSFDEAKFLDLLEHSLSLSTFEKKRVIDSVSNLSQFQIDELMKVFEDERVEFRKLVATEGEIIKGLVVKAQNEWEQLKDIYTEEARAAEQARLDEQKADEIKKTLGL
;
A
#
# COMPACT_ATOMS: atom_id res chain seq x y z
N MET A 1 -6.72 -20.07 44.68
CA MET A 1 -5.48 -19.95 43.89
C MET A 1 -5.68 -20.81 42.67
N SER A 2 -6.03 -20.20 41.54
CA SER A 2 -6.22 -20.91 40.28
C SER A 2 -5.54 -20.09 39.20
N GLU A 3 -4.56 -20.73 38.58
CA GLU A 3 -3.59 -20.18 37.66
C GLU A 3 -4.29 -19.69 36.39
N ASN A 4 -4.07 -18.43 36.04
CA ASN A 4 -4.55 -17.85 34.80
C ASN A 4 -3.43 -17.98 33.76
N THR A 5 -3.38 -19.13 33.09
CA THR A 5 -2.50 -19.34 31.93
C THR A 5 -3.08 -18.57 30.75
N GLN A 6 -2.66 -17.32 30.57
CA GLN A 6 -2.88 -16.58 29.32
C GLN A 6 -2.05 -17.25 28.23
N ASN A 7 -2.70 -18.15 27.48
CA ASN A 7 -2.25 -18.61 26.18
C ASN A 7 -2.11 -17.39 25.27
N ASN A 8 -0.86 -16.99 25.03
CA ASN A 8 -0.51 -16.05 24.00
C ASN A 8 -0.65 -16.77 22.65
N GLU A 9 -1.86 -16.74 22.09
CA GLU A 9 -2.12 -17.21 20.73
C GLU A 9 -1.31 -16.34 19.76
N GLN A 10 -0.18 -16.89 19.30
CA GLN A 10 0.40 -16.48 18.02
C GLN A 10 -0.65 -16.75 16.95
N LYS A 11 -1.51 -15.75 16.67
CA LYS A 11 -2.38 -15.76 15.49
C LYS A 11 -1.48 -15.86 14.27
N THR A 12 -1.37 -17.06 13.73
CA THR A 12 -0.91 -17.29 12.36
C THR A 12 -1.83 -16.47 11.46
N GLN A 13 -1.36 -15.29 11.04
CA GLN A 13 -2.13 -14.45 10.13
C GLN A 13 -2.24 -15.21 8.80
N THR A 14 -3.42 -15.73 8.50
CA THR A 14 -3.73 -16.32 7.20
C THR A 14 -3.53 -15.25 6.13
N PRO A 15 -2.88 -15.55 4.98
CA PRO A 15 -2.74 -14.59 3.90
C PRO A 15 -4.12 -14.11 3.43
N ARG A 16 -4.32 -12.79 3.37
CA ARG A 16 -5.52 -12.20 2.75
C ARG A 16 -5.56 -12.56 1.27
N GLN A 17 -6.77 -12.68 0.73
CA GLN A 17 -6.98 -12.91 -0.69
C GLN A 17 -6.38 -11.74 -1.49
N LYS A 18 -5.50 -12.04 -2.46
CA LYS A 18 -4.92 -11.01 -3.33
C LYS A 18 -6.00 -10.41 -4.22
N THR A 19 -6.08 -9.08 -4.24
CA THR A 19 -6.99 -8.32 -5.12
C THR A 19 -6.21 -7.60 -6.23
N SER A 20 -6.88 -7.19 -7.31
CA SER A 20 -6.23 -6.52 -8.45
C SER A 20 -5.58 -5.18 -8.06
N ASN A 21 -4.39 -4.90 -8.62
CA ASN A 21 -3.66 -3.64 -8.37
C ASN A 21 -4.12 -2.48 -9.29
N GLU A 22 -5.17 -2.64 -10.09
CA GLU A 22 -5.63 -1.64 -11.07
C GLU A 22 -5.79 -0.22 -10.51
N ASN A 23 -6.35 -0.08 -9.30
CA ASN A 23 -6.54 1.24 -8.68
C ASN A 23 -5.21 1.89 -8.29
N LEU A 24 -4.22 1.11 -7.87
CA LEU A 24 -2.89 1.61 -7.54
C LEU A 24 -2.11 1.94 -8.81
N LEU A 25 -2.25 1.12 -9.85
CA LEU A 25 -1.63 1.37 -11.16
C LEU A 25 -2.09 2.71 -11.73
N LYS A 26 -3.41 2.99 -11.71
CA LYS A 26 -3.95 4.29 -12.14
C LYS A 26 -3.37 5.47 -11.37
N ARG A 27 -3.08 5.32 -10.07
CA ARG A 27 -2.48 6.38 -9.25
C ARG A 27 -1.02 6.60 -9.61
N VAL A 28 -0.26 5.52 -9.74
CA VAL A 28 1.16 5.59 -10.10
C VAL A 28 1.30 6.21 -11.49
N SER A 29 0.46 5.86 -12.48
CA SER A 29 0.50 6.43 -13.84
C SER A 29 0.31 7.95 -13.93
N VAL A 30 -0.03 8.65 -12.84
CA VAL A 30 -0.09 10.12 -12.80
C VAL A 30 1.31 10.68 -12.45
N HIS A 31 2.25 10.58 -13.40
CA HIS A 31 3.62 11.08 -13.25
C HIS A 31 4.10 11.90 -14.46
N PRO A 32 3.75 13.20 -14.55
CA PRO A 32 4.06 13.99 -15.75
C PRO A 32 5.56 14.27 -15.96
N LEU A 33 6.40 14.01 -14.95
CA LEU A 33 7.83 14.37 -14.94
C LEU A 33 8.76 13.18 -15.16
N THR A 34 8.23 11.95 -15.24
CA THR A 34 9.04 10.72 -15.27
C THR A 34 8.46 9.67 -16.22
N SER A 35 9.32 8.73 -16.62
CA SER A 35 9.00 7.59 -17.46
C SER A 35 9.67 6.35 -16.88
N PHE A 36 8.88 5.36 -16.46
CA PHE A 36 9.35 4.10 -15.89
C PHE A 36 8.28 3.02 -16.10
N ASP A 37 8.62 1.76 -15.84
CA ASP A 37 7.65 0.66 -15.88
C ASP A 37 6.84 0.63 -14.58
N GLU A 38 5.61 1.16 -14.63
CA GLU A 38 4.74 1.31 -13.47
C GLU A 38 4.29 -0.03 -12.89
N ALA A 39 4.11 -1.04 -13.76
CA ALA A 39 3.75 -2.38 -13.34
C ALA A 39 4.91 -3.04 -12.58
N LYS A 40 6.13 -2.91 -13.09
CA LYS A 40 7.34 -3.38 -12.40
C LYS A 40 7.58 -2.62 -11.10
N PHE A 41 7.40 -1.30 -11.10
CA PHE A 41 7.53 -0.49 -9.88
C PHE A 41 6.55 -0.94 -8.80
N LEU A 42 5.27 -1.17 -9.16
CA LEU A 42 4.29 -1.66 -8.21
C LEU A 42 4.56 -3.09 -7.74
N ASP A 43 5.03 -3.98 -8.63
CA ASP A 43 5.44 -5.34 -8.24
C ASP A 43 6.59 -5.31 -7.21
N LEU A 44 7.59 -4.46 -7.44
CA LEU A 44 8.70 -4.26 -6.51
C LEU A 44 8.21 -3.67 -5.17
N LEU A 45 7.33 -2.67 -5.22
CA LEU A 45 6.80 -2.02 -4.02
C LEU A 45 5.90 -2.95 -3.19
N GLU A 46 5.04 -3.75 -3.85
CA GLU A 46 4.17 -4.75 -3.19
C GLU A 46 5.01 -5.75 -2.39
N HIS A 47 6.12 -6.23 -2.98
CA HIS A 47 6.96 -7.27 -2.41
C HIS A 47 8.10 -6.74 -1.54
N SER A 48 8.23 -5.42 -1.37
CA SER A 48 9.20 -4.84 -0.43
C SER A 48 8.87 -5.26 1.00
N LEU A 49 9.86 -5.86 1.67
CA LEU A 49 9.75 -6.33 3.06
C LEU A 49 10.25 -5.28 4.06
N SER A 50 10.97 -4.27 3.57
CA SER A 50 11.55 -3.20 4.38
C SER A 50 10.58 -2.05 4.64
N LEU A 51 9.52 -1.91 3.83
CA LEU A 51 8.55 -0.83 3.97
C LEU A 51 7.27 -1.28 4.70
N SER A 52 6.82 -0.48 5.65
CA SER A 52 5.49 -0.59 6.26
C SER A 52 4.37 -0.12 5.32
N THR A 53 3.12 -0.43 5.66
CA THR A 53 1.92 0.05 4.94
C THR A 53 1.94 1.55 4.68
N PHE A 54 2.29 2.36 5.69
CA PHE A 54 2.30 3.82 5.57
C PHE A 54 3.44 4.33 4.70
N GLU A 55 4.60 3.68 4.73
CA GLU A 55 5.71 4.04 3.85
C GLU A 55 5.38 3.71 2.40
N LYS A 56 4.80 2.53 2.13
CA LYS A 56 4.30 2.17 0.81
C LYS A 56 3.26 3.18 0.31
N LYS A 57 2.31 3.60 1.16
CA LYS A 57 1.34 4.66 0.85
C LYS A 57 2.05 5.96 0.47
N ARG A 58 3.01 6.41 1.29
CA ARG A 58 3.77 7.64 1.05
C ARG A 58 4.55 7.59 -0.26
N VAL A 59 5.09 6.42 -0.62
CA VAL A 59 5.77 6.22 -1.91
C VAL A 59 4.78 6.45 -3.05
N ILE A 60 3.63 5.75 -3.05
CA ILE A 60 2.58 5.89 -4.08
C ILE A 60 2.08 7.34 -4.17
N ASP A 61 1.77 7.97 -3.04
CA ASP A 61 1.24 9.34 -2.99
C ASP A 61 2.27 10.38 -3.45
N SER A 62 3.57 10.07 -3.38
CA SER A 62 4.65 10.98 -3.79
C SER A 62 5.09 10.81 -5.24
N VAL A 63 4.73 9.71 -5.92
CA VAL A 63 5.20 9.37 -7.28
C VAL A 63 5.09 10.55 -8.25
N SER A 64 3.97 11.29 -8.23
CA SER A 64 3.74 12.43 -9.13
C SER A 64 4.74 13.57 -8.97
N ASN A 65 5.41 13.64 -7.81
CA ASN A 65 6.31 14.71 -7.41
C ASN A 65 7.79 14.27 -7.38
N LEU A 66 8.08 13.02 -7.71
CA LEU A 66 9.45 12.49 -7.76
C LEU A 66 10.08 12.80 -9.12
N SER A 67 11.38 13.09 -9.09
CA SER A 67 12.21 13.19 -10.30
C SER A 67 12.57 11.80 -10.84
N GLN A 68 13.00 11.73 -12.11
CA GLN A 68 13.40 10.47 -12.74
C GLN A 68 14.49 9.75 -11.92
N PHE A 69 15.51 10.49 -11.50
CA PHE A 69 16.59 9.95 -10.67
C PHE A 69 16.07 9.34 -9.36
N GLN A 70 15.09 9.97 -8.70
CA GLN A 70 14.51 9.42 -7.47
C GLN A 70 13.71 8.13 -7.71
N ILE A 71 12.98 8.06 -8.83
CA ILE A 71 12.28 6.83 -9.22
C ILE A 71 13.27 5.71 -9.53
N ASP A 72 14.32 6.00 -10.31
CA ASP A 72 15.34 5.03 -10.69
C ASP A 72 16.06 4.47 -9.46
N GLU A 73 16.43 5.34 -8.51
CA GLU A 73 17.05 4.93 -7.25
C GLU A 73 16.09 4.11 -6.37
N LEU A 74 14.80 4.47 -6.30
CA LEU A 74 13.81 3.65 -5.58
C LEU A 74 13.67 2.25 -6.19
N MET A 75 13.55 2.16 -7.52
CA MET A 75 13.47 0.88 -8.22
C MET A 75 14.71 0.04 -7.96
N LYS A 76 15.89 0.64 -8.04
CA LYS A 76 17.17 -0.02 -7.76
C LYS A 76 17.24 -0.54 -6.32
N VAL A 77 16.85 0.28 -5.34
CA VAL A 77 16.81 -0.13 -3.93
C VAL A 77 15.90 -1.35 -3.73
N PHE A 78 14.72 -1.38 -4.37
CA PHE A 78 13.82 -2.54 -4.27
C PHE A 78 14.36 -3.78 -5.00
N GLU A 79 15.05 -3.60 -6.13
CA GLU A 79 15.71 -4.71 -6.83
C GLU A 79 16.83 -5.32 -5.99
N ASP A 80 17.67 -4.48 -5.39
CA ASP A 80 18.76 -4.88 -4.51
C ASP A 80 18.20 -5.58 -3.25
N GLU A 81 17.15 -5.02 -2.65
CA GLU A 81 16.42 -5.62 -1.55
C GLU A 81 15.99 -7.06 -1.88
N ARG A 82 15.37 -7.27 -3.06
CA ARG A 82 14.89 -8.59 -3.48
C ARG A 82 16.04 -9.59 -3.62
N VAL A 83 17.21 -9.14 -4.08
CA VAL A 83 18.41 -9.98 -4.21
C VAL A 83 18.94 -10.35 -2.82
N GLU A 84 19.04 -9.40 -1.90
CA GLU A 84 19.50 -9.66 -0.54
C GLU A 84 18.57 -10.61 0.23
N PHE A 85 17.26 -10.38 0.18
CA PHE A 85 16.31 -11.28 0.83
C PHE A 85 16.34 -12.69 0.24
N ARG A 86 16.55 -12.84 -1.07
CA ARG A 86 16.70 -14.16 -1.70
C ARG A 86 17.89 -14.93 -1.13
N LYS A 87 19.00 -14.25 -0.82
CA LYS A 87 20.15 -14.90 -0.15
C LYS A 87 19.78 -15.37 1.24
N LEU A 88 19.01 -14.57 1.98
CA LEU A 88 18.53 -14.90 3.32
C LEU A 88 17.51 -16.04 3.34
N VAL A 89 16.74 -16.28 2.27
CA VAL A 89 15.79 -17.43 2.22
C VAL A 89 16.51 -18.76 2.46
N ALA A 90 17.76 -18.91 2.00
CA ALA A 90 18.52 -20.14 2.18
C ALA A 90 18.85 -20.45 3.64
N THR A 91 18.94 -19.42 4.50
CA THR A 91 19.32 -19.54 5.91
C THR A 91 18.16 -19.30 6.88
N GLU A 92 17.21 -18.44 6.50
CA GLU A 92 16.15 -17.90 7.36
C GLU A 92 14.75 -18.04 6.71
N GLY A 93 14.55 -19.06 5.88
CA GLY A 93 13.36 -19.22 5.05
C GLY A 93 12.01 -19.12 5.79
N GLU A 94 11.89 -19.67 7.00
CA GLU A 94 10.66 -19.57 7.81
C GLU A 94 10.37 -18.13 8.26
N ILE A 95 11.40 -17.37 8.64
CA ILE A 95 11.27 -15.96 9.01
C ILE A 95 10.85 -15.15 7.78
N ILE A 96 11.53 -15.36 6.65
CA ILE A 96 11.21 -14.66 5.40
C ILE A 96 9.78 -14.97 4.93
N LYS A 97 9.34 -16.22 5.06
CA LYS A 97 7.96 -16.60 4.73
C LYS A 97 6.94 -15.85 5.59
N GLY A 98 7.20 -15.69 6.89
CA GLY A 98 6.38 -14.88 7.77
C GLY A 98 6.32 -13.40 7.34
N LEU A 99 7.48 -12.83 6.96
CA LEU A 99 7.56 -11.46 6.47
C LEU A 99 6.79 -11.27 5.15
N VAL A 100 6.88 -12.22 4.22
CA VAL A 100 6.14 -12.17 2.95
C VAL A 100 4.63 -12.19 3.19
N VAL A 101 4.14 -13.05 4.10
CA VAL A 101 2.71 -13.10 4.46
C VAL A 101 2.27 -11.78 5.09
N LYS A 102 3.08 -11.22 5.99
CA LYS A 102 2.82 -9.91 6.59
C LYS A 102 2.76 -8.81 5.52
N ALA A 103 3.74 -8.73 4.63
CA ALA A 103 3.80 -7.73 3.57
C ALA A 103 2.60 -7.82 2.62
N GLN A 104 2.17 -9.03 2.27
CA GLN A 104 0.95 -9.25 1.49
C GLN A 104 -0.30 -8.72 2.22
N ASN A 105 -0.44 -9.03 3.51
CA ASN A 105 -1.58 -8.56 4.30
C ASN A 105 -1.61 -7.03 4.43
N GLU A 106 -0.43 -6.43 4.61
CA GLU A 106 -0.25 -4.98 4.65
C GLU A 106 -0.57 -4.32 3.32
N TRP A 107 -0.22 -4.96 2.19
CA TRP A 107 -0.55 -4.47 0.86
C TRP A 107 -2.05 -4.48 0.59
N GLU A 108 -2.76 -5.55 0.97
CA GLU A 108 -4.21 -5.58 0.85
C GLU A 108 -4.87 -4.52 1.75
N GLN A 109 -4.36 -4.32 2.97
CA GLN A 109 -4.83 -3.24 3.84
C GLN A 109 -4.61 -1.85 3.24
N LEU A 110 -3.50 -1.64 2.52
CA LEU A 110 -3.25 -0.39 1.81
C LEU A 110 -4.34 -0.11 0.77
N LYS A 111 -4.78 -1.13 0.02
CA LYS A 111 -5.87 -1.01 -0.95
C LYS A 111 -7.20 -0.68 -0.27
N ASP A 112 -7.48 -1.29 0.87
CA ASP A 112 -8.66 -0.98 1.68
C ASP A 112 -8.67 0.50 2.08
N ILE A 113 -7.54 1.01 2.60
CA ILE A 113 -7.37 2.42 2.97
C ILE A 113 -7.67 3.34 1.79
N TYR A 114 -7.10 3.08 0.61
CA TYR A 114 -7.38 3.91 -0.57
C TYR A 114 -8.84 3.84 -1.03
N THR A 115 -9.50 2.69 -0.85
CA THR A 115 -10.91 2.51 -1.20
C THR A 115 -11.82 3.26 -0.23
N GLU A 116 -11.49 3.25 1.06
CA GLU A 116 -12.19 4.01 2.09
C GLU A 116 -11.99 5.52 1.92
N GLU A 117 -10.76 5.98 1.67
CA GLU A 117 -10.46 7.38 1.37
C GLU A 117 -11.24 7.88 0.16
N ALA A 118 -11.31 7.08 -0.92
CA ALA A 118 -12.09 7.43 -2.12
C ALA A 118 -13.60 7.52 -1.83
N ARG A 119 -14.15 6.58 -1.03
CA ARG A 119 -15.56 6.60 -0.62
C ARG A 119 -15.88 7.82 0.26
N ALA A 120 -15.00 8.13 1.22
CA ALA A 120 -15.17 9.28 2.10
C ALA A 120 -15.11 10.60 1.32
N ALA A 121 -14.19 10.72 0.36
CA ALA A 121 -14.08 11.91 -0.50
C ALA A 121 -15.33 12.11 -1.36
N GLU A 122 -15.88 11.04 -1.95
CA GLU A 122 -17.12 11.16 -2.75
C GLU A 122 -18.33 11.51 -1.88
N GLN A 123 -18.44 10.93 -0.68
CA GLN A 123 -19.52 11.27 0.24
C GLN A 123 -19.47 12.75 0.65
N ALA A 124 -18.28 13.26 0.99
CA ALA A 124 -18.09 14.67 1.31
C ALA A 124 -18.49 15.59 0.14
N ARG A 125 -18.14 15.21 -1.10
CA ARG A 125 -18.52 15.95 -2.31
C ARG A 125 -20.03 15.98 -2.52
N LEU A 126 -20.73 14.86 -2.30
CA LEU A 126 -22.19 14.80 -2.42
C LEU A 126 -22.90 15.63 -1.35
N ASP A 127 -22.38 15.64 -0.13
CA ASP A 127 -22.97 16.42 0.97
C ASP A 127 -22.77 17.92 0.76
N GLU A 128 -21.62 18.35 0.22
CA GLU A 128 -21.37 19.73 -0.20
C GLU A 128 -22.33 20.17 -1.31
N GLN A 129 -22.52 19.34 -2.34
CA GLN A 129 -23.46 19.62 -3.44
C GLN A 129 -24.90 19.78 -2.92
N LYS A 130 -25.35 18.88 -2.05
CA LYS A 130 -26.69 18.98 -1.43
C LYS A 130 -26.82 20.24 -0.59
N ALA A 131 -25.78 20.61 0.17
CA ALA A 131 -25.80 21.82 0.98
C ALA A 131 -25.94 23.07 0.11
N ASP A 132 -25.23 23.13 -1.02
CA ASP A 132 -25.31 24.24 -1.97
C ASP A 132 -26.64 24.30 -2.71
N GLU A 133 -27.23 23.15 -3.06
CA GLU A 133 -28.60 23.08 -3.61
C GLU A 133 -29.64 23.59 -2.61
N ILE A 134 -29.50 23.24 -1.33
CA ILE A 134 -30.38 23.73 -0.27
C ILE A 134 -30.23 25.25 -0.10
N LYS A 135 -29.01 25.81 -0.08
CA LYS A 135 -28.78 27.26 -0.03
C LYS A 135 -29.47 27.97 -1.19
N LYS A 136 -29.28 27.48 -2.41
CA LYS A 136 -29.91 28.01 -3.62
C LYS A 136 -31.43 27.95 -3.57
N THR A 137 -31.99 26.86 -3.04
CA THR A 137 -33.46 26.69 -2.88
C THR A 137 -34.04 27.63 -1.83
N LEU A 138 -33.27 27.94 -0.78
CA LEU A 138 -33.67 28.87 0.29
C LEU A 138 -33.42 30.36 -0.07
N GLY A 139 -32.84 30.65 -1.23
CA GLY A 139 -32.58 32.01 -1.70
C GLY A 139 -31.44 32.73 -0.96
N LEU A 140 -30.49 31.97 -0.40
CA LEU A 140 -29.28 32.46 0.27
C LEU A 140 -28.07 32.47 -0.67
#